data_AF-A0A0D3IID8-F1
#
_entry.id   AF-A0A0D3IID8-F1
#
_cell.length_a   1.000
_cell.length_b   1.000
_cell.length_c   1.000
_cell.angle_alpha   90.00
_cell.angle_beta   90.00
_cell.angle_gamma   90.00
#
_symmetry.space_group_name_H-M   'P 1'
#
loop_
_entity.id
_entity.type
_entity.pdbx_description
1 polymer ?
#
loop_
_entity_poly.entity_id
_entity_poly.type
_entity_poly.pdbx_seq_one_letter_code
_entity_poly.pdbx_strand_id
1 'polypeptide(L)'
;LADEQLVIALEARASLGSIFRAMVAVRDRECGNGRAVRNLLERAKREQALRLVGLPGKKSKEQLMLLLADDFAPVLGELGLAGR
;
A
#
# COMPACT_ATOMS: atom_id res chain seq x y z
N LEU A 1 2.31 -22.43 1.77
CA LEU A 1 2.39 -20.95 1.81
C LEU A 1 1.15 -20.50 2.55
N ALA A 2 1.31 -19.92 3.75
CA ALA A 2 0.16 -19.47 4.53
C ALA A 2 -0.63 -18.45 3.70
N ASP A 3 -1.94 -18.60 3.70
CA ASP A 3 -2.87 -17.71 3.01
C ASP A 3 -2.79 -16.33 3.71
N GLU A 4 -1.92 -15.45 3.20
CA GLU A 4 -1.74 -14.11 3.73
C GLU A 4 -2.97 -13.26 3.39
N GLN A 5 -4.00 -13.36 4.23
CA GLN A 5 -5.22 -12.56 4.11
C GLN A 5 -4.97 -11.15 4.65
N LEU A 6 -4.22 -10.34 3.89
CA LEU A 6 -4.04 -8.93 4.19
C LEU A 6 -5.37 -8.18 4.02
N VAL A 7 -5.66 -7.31 4.97
CA VAL A 7 -6.83 -6.44 4.96
C VAL A 7 -6.36 -5.02 4.75
N ILE A 8 -7.01 -4.31 3.83
CA ILE A 8 -6.75 -2.89 3.58
C ILE A 8 -7.74 -2.08 4.41
N ALA A 9 -7.22 -1.15 5.21
CA ALA A 9 -8.03 -0.27 6.04
C ALA A 9 -8.95 0.62 5.18
N LEU A 10 -10.10 1.00 5.73
CA LEU A 10 -11.11 1.74 4.96
C LEU A 10 -10.57 3.10 4.48
N GLU A 11 -9.82 3.78 5.33
CA GLU A 11 -9.17 5.06 5.06
C GLU A 11 -8.14 4.97 3.93
N ALA A 12 -7.51 3.80 3.72
CA ALA A 12 -6.55 3.60 2.64
C ALA A 12 -7.20 3.51 1.25
N ARG A 13 -8.52 3.29 1.17
CA ARG A 13 -9.23 3.16 -0.11
C ARG A 13 -9.14 4.42 -0.96
N ALA A 14 -9.23 5.58 -0.34
CA ALA A 14 -9.15 6.86 -1.06
C ALA A 14 -7.75 7.04 -1.70
N SER A 15 -6.70 6.78 -0.92
CA SER A 15 -5.30 6.79 -1.36
C SER A 15 -5.07 5.85 -2.55
N LEU A 16 -5.55 4.60 -2.44
CA LEU A 16 -5.45 3.61 -3.52
C LEU A 16 -6.18 4.04 -4.78
N GLY A 17 -7.37 4.63 -4.65
CA GLY A 17 -8.10 5.18 -5.79
C GLY A 17 -7.29 6.24 -6.54
N SER A 18 -6.62 7.13 -5.82
CA SER A 18 -5.75 8.15 -6.41
C SER A 18 -4.51 7.55 -7.07
N ILE A 19 -3.86 6.58 -6.43
CA ILE A 19 -2.72 5.85 -6.98
C ILE A 19 -3.11 5.13 -8.27
N PHE A 20 -4.22 4.39 -8.28
CA PHE A 20 -4.66 3.65 -9.48
C PHE A 20 -5.03 4.58 -10.62
N ARG A 21 -5.69 5.71 -10.36
CA ARG A 21 -5.96 6.72 -11.39
C ARG A 21 -4.67 7.25 -12.00
N ALA A 22 -3.66 7.55 -11.18
CA ALA A 22 -2.36 7.99 -11.66
C ALA A 22 -1.64 6.89 -12.47
N MET A 23 -1.63 5.64 -11.98
CA MET A 23 -1.06 4.50 -12.70
C MET A 23 -1.69 4.29 -14.08
N VAL A 24 -3.03 4.40 -14.18
CA VAL A 24 -3.76 4.29 -15.46
C VAL A 24 -3.46 5.47 -16.38
N ALA A 25 -3.32 6.68 -15.84
CA ALA A 25 -3.05 7.89 -16.62
C ALA A 25 -1.67 7.87 -17.30
N VAL A 26 -0.68 7.20 -16.70
CA VAL A 26 0.69 7.14 -17.22
C VAL A 26 0.81 6.31 -18.52
N ARG A 27 -0.23 5.55 -18.93
CA ARG A 27 -0.36 4.78 -20.20
C ARG A 27 0.97 4.49 -20.92
N ASP A 28 1.86 3.75 -20.27
CA ASP A 28 2.88 3.07 -21.03
C ASP A 28 2.22 1.84 -21.67
N ARG A 29 2.27 1.76 -23.00
CA ARG A 29 1.49 0.81 -23.82
C ARG A 29 1.87 -0.65 -23.59
N GLU A 30 2.91 -0.91 -22.79
CA GLU A 30 3.48 -2.22 -22.55
C GLU A 30 2.96 -2.83 -21.22
N CYS A 31 1.74 -3.36 -21.24
CA CYS A 31 1.24 -4.49 -20.43
C CYS A 31 1.81 -4.70 -19.00
N GLY A 32 1.62 -3.75 -18.08
CA GLY A 32 2.21 -3.82 -16.73
C GLY A 32 1.28 -3.69 -15.52
N ASN A 33 -0.04 -3.47 -15.66
CA ASN A 33 -0.90 -3.04 -14.53
C ASN A 33 -0.88 -4.01 -13.34
N GLY A 34 -0.94 -5.32 -13.58
CA GLY A 34 -0.86 -6.31 -12.49
C GLY A 34 0.50 -6.33 -11.78
N ARG A 35 1.59 -6.09 -12.52
CA ARG A 35 2.94 -5.97 -11.95
C ARG A 35 3.06 -4.70 -11.12
N ALA A 36 2.51 -3.58 -11.59
CA ALA A 36 2.49 -2.32 -10.86
C ALA A 36 1.72 -2.44 -9.54
N VAL A 37 0.53 -3.05 -9.57
CA VAL A 37 -0.28 -3.29 -8.35
C VAL A 37 0.45 -4.23 -7.39
N ARG A 38 1.08 -5.31 -7.88
CA ARG A 38 1.88 -6.19 -7.02
C ARG A 38 3.05 -5.45 -6.38
N ASN A 39 3.79 -4.65 -7.15
CA ASN A 39 4.91 -3.87 -6.63
C ASN A 39 4.45 -2.86 -5.56
N LEU A 40 3.29 -2.23 -5.77
CA LEU A 40 2.65 -1.36 -4.79
C LEU A 40 2.36 -2.10 -3.48
N LEU A 41 1.71 -3.26 -3.55
CA LEU A 41 1.36 -4.04 -2.37
C LEU A 41 2.59 -4.56 -1.63
N GLU A 42 3.59 -5.06 -2.35
CA GLU A 42 4.87 -5.49 -1.75
C GLU A 42 5.59 -4.33 -1.05
N ARG A 43 5.48 -3.11 -1.60
CA ARG A 43 6.02 -1.93 -0.95
C ARG A 43 5.22 -1.56 0.31
N ALA A 44 3.89 -1.55 0.23
CA ALA A 44 3.05 -1.30 1.39
C ALA A 44 3.29 -2.31 2.52
N LYS A 45 3.52 -3.60 2.21
CA LYS A 45 3.91 -4.62 3.20
C LYS A 45 5.24 -4.29 3.89
N ARG A 46 6.22 -3.73 3.16
CA ARG A 46 7.48 -3.28 3.76
C ARG A 46 7.28 -2.10 4.69
N GLU A 47 6.49 -1.11 4.28
CA GLU A 47 6.16 0.05 5.13
C GLU A 47 5.38 -0.37 6.38
N GLN A 48 4.42 -1.30 6.23
CA GLN A 48 3.71 -1.91 7.34
C GLN A 48 4.66 -2.57 8.33
N ALA A 49 5.65 -3.33 7.85
CA ALA A 49 6.65 -3.96 8.70
C ALA A 49 7.48 -2.92 9.47
N LEU A 50 7.90 -1.84 8.81
CA LEU A 50 8.62 -0.73 9.45
C LEU A 50 7.77 -0.04 10.53
N ARG A 51 6.50 0.24 10.22
CA ARG A 51 5.53 0.79 11.19
C ARG A 51 5.36 -0.13 12.40
N LEU A 52 5.20 -1.43 12.17
CA LEU A 52 5.02 -2.42 13.23
C LEU A 52 6.25 -2.55 14.13
N VAL A 53 7.47 -2.45 13.58
CA VAL A 53 8.71 -2.41 14.36
C VAL A 53 8.71 -1.23 15.34
N GLY A 54 8.16 -0.08 14.93
CA GLY A 54 8.04 1.10 15.78
C GLY A 54 7.00 1.00 16.90
N LEU A 55 6.08 0.02 16.86
CA LEU A 55 5.07 -0.14 17.91
C LEU A 55 5.62 -0.89 19.13
N PRO A 56 5.38 -0.40 20.36
CA PRO A 56 5.77 -1.11 21.57
C PRO A 56 4.94 -2.37 21.79
N GLY A 57 5.49 -3.33 22.55
CA GLY A 57 4.77 -4.54 22.96
C GLY A 57 4.60 -5.59 21.84
N LYS A 58 3.79 -6.61 22.15
CA LYS A 58 3.47 -7.71 21.23
C LYS A 58 2.39 -7.27 20.23
N LYS A 59 2.59 -7.62 18.96
CA LYS A 59 1.70 -7.23 17.86
C LYS A 59 0.54 -8.21 17.78
N SER A 60 -0.68 -7.70 17.69
CA SER A 60 -1.86 -8.53 17.50
C SER A 60 -1.89 -9.10 16.08
N LYS A 61 -2.69 -10.15 15.88
CA LYS A 61 -2.89 -10.74 14.55
C LYS A 61 -3.48 -9.71 13.59
N GLU A 62 -4.42 -8.90 14.06
CA GLU A 62 -5.08 -7.84 13.30
C GLU A 62 -4.07 -6.79 12.84
N GLN A 63 -3.15 -6.37 13.72
CA GLN A 63 -2.09 -5.43 13.37
C GLN A 63 -1.16 -5.98 12.29
N LEU A 64 -0.83 -7.27 12.37
CA LEU A 64 0.01 -7.97 11.37
C LEU A 64 -0.69 -8.12 10.02
N MET A 65 -2.03 -8.15 10.00
CA MET A 65 -2.82 -8.33 8.78
C MET A 65 -3.30 -7.01 8.15
N LEU A 66 -3.27 -5.90 8.88
CA LEU A 66 -3.86 -4.63 8.43
C LEU A 66 -2.82 -3.71 7.77
N LEU A 67 -3.09 -3.33 6.52
CA LEU A 67 -2.41 -2.23 5.81
C LEU A 67 -3.18 -0.93 6.02
N LEU A 68 -2.54 0.07 6.61
CA LEU A 68 -3.07 1.40 6.87
C LEU A 68 -2.78 2.36 5.71
N ALA A 69 -3.44 3.52 5.70
CA ALA A 69 -3.19 4.55 4.68
C ALA A 69 -1.71 4.99 4.64
N ASP A 70 -1.08 5.10 5.80
CA ASP A 70 0.33 5.49 5.94
C ASP A 70 1.29 4.54 5.24
N ASP A 71 0.93 3.25 5.14
CA ASP A 71 1.74 2.23 4.46
C ASP A 71 1.83 2.49 2.93
N PHE A 72 0.97 3.36 2.40
CA PHE A 72 0.96 3.78 0.99
C PHE A 72 1.52 5.19 0.78
N ALA A 73 1.83 5.93 1.84
CA ALA A 73 2.26 7.33 1.77
C ALA A 73 3.52 7.56 0.91
N PRO A 74 4.56 6.70 0.91
CA PRO A 74 5.71 6.90 0.06
C PRO A 74 5.36 6.92 -1.44
N VAL A 75 4.44 6.06 -1.87
CA VAL A 75 4.00 6.02 -3.29
C VAL A 75 3.16 7.24 -3.64
N LEU A 76 2.34 7.74 -2.71
CA LEU A 76 1.62 9.01 -2.91
C LEU A 76 2.61 10.18 -3.09
N GLY A 77 3.69 10.21 -2.29
CA GLY A 77 4.75 11.21 -2.43
C GLY A 77 5.43 11.16 -3.81
N GLU A 78 5.82 9.96 -4.26
CA GLU A 78 6.46 9.74 -5.57
C GLU A 78 5.58 10.16 -6.75
N LEU A 79 4.27 9.98 -6.63
CA LEU A 79 3.31 10.39 -7.65
C LEU A 79 2.90 11.87 -7.55
N GLY A 80 3.45 12.63 -6.59
CA GLY A 80 3.08 14.04 -6.36
C GLY A 80 1.62 14.21 -5.89
N LEU A 81 1.09 13.19 -5.21
CA LEU A 81 -0.28 13.12 -4.70
C LEU A 81 -0.36 13.34 -3.18
N ALA A 82 0.77 13.43 -2.48
CA ALA A 82 0.80 13.71 -1.05
C ALA A 82 0.20 15.10 -0.74
N GLY A 83 -0.78 15.16 0.18
CA GLY A 83 -1.40 16.41 0.63
C GLY A 83 -2.51 16.99 -0.26
N ARG A 84 -3.02 16.22 -1.24
CA ARG A 84 -4.18 16.60 -2.06
C ARG A 84 -5.49 16.04 -1.51
#